data_AF-A0A529ZGA7-F1
#
_entry.id   AF-A0A529ZGA7-F1
#
_cell.length_a   1.000
_cell.length_b   1.000
_cell.length_c   1.000
_cell.angle_alpha   90.00
_cell.angle_beta   90.00
_cell.angle_gamma   90.00
#
_symmetry.space_group_name_H-M   'P 1'
#
loop_
_entity.id
_entity.type
_entity.pdbx_description
1 polymer ?
#
loop_
_entity_poly.entity_id
_entity_poly.type
_entity_poly.pdbx_seq_one_letter_code
_entity_poly.pdbx_strand_id
1 'polypeptide(L)'
;VLKTIADAGVRNNTPVTLCGELAGKPISAMALIGLGFRSISMSPASIGPVKAMLTELPLQELKDFFKDNLMAPSLGTPMRALLQAFADDRSIPL
;
A
#
# COMPACT_ATOMS: atom_id res chain seq x y z
N VAL A 1 -1.60 -13.36 -0.09
CA VAL A 1 -0.55 -13.66 -1.09
C VAL A 1 0.52 -12.56 -1.17
N LEU A 2 0.20 -11.33 -1.57
CA LEU A 2 1.22 -10.28 -1.76
C LEU A 2 2.06 -9.98 -0.50
N LYS A 3 1.44 -9.94 0.69
CA LYS A 3 2.16 -9.82 1.97
C LYS A 3 3.20 -10.93 2.16
N THR A 4 2.80 -12.17 1.90
CA THR A 4 3.66 -13.35 2.03
C THR A 4 4.88 -13.26 1.13
N ILE A 5 4.71 -12.72 -0.08
CA ILE A 5 5.80 -12.50 -1.04
C ILE A 5 6.74 -11.40 -0.54
N ALA A 6 6.20 -10.25 -0.11
CA ALA A 6 6.99 -9.16 0.45
C ALA A 6 7.82 -9.63 1.66
N ASP A 7 7.19 -10.38 2.57
CA ASP A 7 7.87 -10.93 3.75
C ASP A 7 8.96 -11.94 3.38
N ALA A 8 8.73 -12.77 2.36
CA ALA A 8 9.74 -13.70 1.88
C ALA A 8 10.96 -12.97 1.29
N GLY A 9 10.73 -11.88 0.55
CA GLY A 9 11.80 -11.01 0.06
C GLY A 9 12.65 -10.46 1.21
N VAL A 10 12.01 -9.90 2.24
CA VAL A 10 12.71 -9.40 3.43
C VAL A 10 13.49 -10.51 4.13
N ARG A 11 12.89 -11.67 4.39
CA ARG A 11 13.56 -12.80 5.07
C ARG A 11 14.80 -13.31 4.34
N ASN A 12 14.81 -13.20 3.00
CA ASN A 12 15.90 -13.68 2.16
C ASN A 12 16.80 -12.53 1.64
N ASN A 13 16.68 -11.32 2.18
CA ASN A 13 17.41 -10.13 1.70
C ASN A 13 17.33 -9.94 0.17
N THR A 14 16.19 -10.30 -0.42
CA THR A 14 15.95 -10.24 -1.86
C THR A 14 14.95 -9.13 -2.15
N PRO A 15 15.34 -8.06 -2.87
CA PRO A 15 14.41 -7.00 -3.25
C PRO A 15 13.23 -7.53 -4.05
N VAL A 16 12.03 -7.01 -3.74
CA VAL A 16 10.79 -7.35 -4.47
C VAL A 16 10.19 -6.08 -5.04
N THR A 17 9.93 -6.12 -6.34
CA THR A 17 9.27 -5.04 -7.09
C THR A 17 7.95 -5.53 -7.66
N LEU A 18 6.90 -4.73 -7.57
CA LEU A 18 5.65 -4.97 -8.30
C LEU A 18 5.51 -3.98 -9.46
N CYS A 19 5.31 -4.50 -10.67
CA CYS A 19 5.02 -3.72 -11.87
C CYS A 19 3.55 -3.91 -12.31
N GLY A 20 3.07 -3.00 -13.16
CA GLY A 20 1.75 -3.08 -13.78
C GLY A 20 0.75 -2.06 -13.25
N GLU A 21 -0.46 -2.08 -13.80
CA GLU A 21 -1.49 -1.06 -13.54
C GLU A 21 -1.87 -0.93 -12.05
N LEU A 22 -1.73 -2.01 -11.28
CA LEU A 22 -2.01 -2.00 -9.85
C LEU A 22 -1.08 -1.05 -9.10
N ALA A 23 0.21 -1.01 -9.45
CA ALA A 23 1.19 -0.11 -8.84
C ALA A 23 0.99 1.36 -9.21
N GLY A 24 0.30 1.64 -10.32
CA GLY A 24 0.08 3.00 -10.82
C GLY A 24 -1.14 3.73 -10.25
N LYS A 25 -1.95 3.07 -9.41
CA LYS A 25 -3.14 3.68 -8.78
C LYS A 25 -2.80 4.06 -7.33
N PRO A 26 -2.99 5.31 -6.88
CA PRO A 26 -2.60 5.75 -5.52
C PRO A 26 -3.08 4.83 -4.40
N ILE A 27 -4.38 4.52 -4.32
CA ILE A 27 -4.91 3.65 -3.26
C ILE A 27 -4.32 2.22 -3.27
N SER A 28 -4.01 1.69 -4.44
CA SER A 28 -3.41 0.37 -4.58
C SER A 28 -1.91 0.41 -4.24
N ALA A 29 -1.20 1.46 -4.67
CA ALA A 29 0.19 1.70 -4.29
C ALA A 29 0.33 1.88 -2.77
N MET A 30 -0.58 2.62 -2.14
CA MET A 30 -0.68 2.76 -0.69
C MET A 30 -0.77 1.39 -0.02
N ALA A 31 -1.64 0.52 -0.51
CA ALA A 31 -1.75 -0.85 -0.01
C ALA A 31 -0.43 -1.63 -0.16
N LEU A 32 0.22 -1.58 -1.32
CA LEU A 32 1.50 -2.27 -1.56
C LEU A 32 2.60 -1.80 -0.59
N ILE A 33 2.69 -0.49 -0.37
CA ILE A 33 3.66 0.10 0.56
C ILE A 33 3.36 -0.31 2.01
N GLY A 34 2.09 -0.36 2.39
CA GLY A 34 1.63 -0.84 3.70
C GLY A 34 1.91 -2.34 3.91
N LEU A 35 1.76 -3.15 2.86
CA LEU A 35 2.10 -4.58 2.87
C LEU A 35 3.61 -4.85 2.93
N GLY A 36 4.45 -3.83 2.71
CA GLY A 36 5.90 -3.94 2.85
C GLY A 36 6.69 -3.89 1.54
N PHE A 37 6.05 -3.67 0.39
CA PHE A 37 6.79 -3.41 -0.84
C PHE A 37 7.57 -2.10 -0.71
N ARG A 38 8.80 -2.08 -1.24
CA ARG A 38 9.69 -0.90 -1.25
C ARG A 38 10.10 -0.48 -2.64
N SER A 39 9.69 -1.24 -3.65
CA SER A 39 9.88 -0.91 -5.06
C SER A 39 8.59 -1.23 -5.79
N ILE A 40 8.08 -0.25 -6.54
CA ILE A 40 6.92 -0.38 -7.41
C ILE A 40 7.22 0.34 -8.73
N SER A 41 6.72 -0.19 -9.85
CA SER A 41 6.96 0.34 -11.19
C SER A 41 5.65 0.61 -11.92
N MET A 42 5.58 1.72 -12.64
CA MET A 42 4.38 2.24 -13.28
C MET A 42 4.71 3.07 -14.53
N SER A 43 3.69 3.43 -15.31
CA SER A 43 3.86 4.36 -16.43
C SER A 43 4.19 5.78 -15.92
N PRO A 44 4.90 6.61 -16.71
CA PRO A 44 5.30 7.95 -16.28
C PRO A 44 4.14 8.84 -15.80
N ALA A 45 2.97 8.72 -16.43
CA ALA A 45 1.77 9.48 -16.07
C ALA A 45 1.26 9.17 -14.65
N SER A 46 1.48 7.96 -14.14
CA SER A 46 1.06 7.55 -12.79
C SER A 46 2.01 8.02 -11.68
N ILE A 47 3.25 8.42 -12.02
CA ILE A 47 4.27 8.76 -11.02
C ILE A 47 3.84 9.95 -10.17
N GLY A 48 3.28 11.00 -10.79
CA GLY A 48 2.85 12.21 -10.08
C GLY A 48 1.82 11.93 -8.98
N PRO A 49 0.64 11.36 -9.32
CA PRO A 49 -0.39 11.02 -8.33
C PRO A 49 0.10 10.06 -7.23
N VAL A 50 0.84 9.00 -7.58
CA VAL A 50 1.36 8.07 -6.58
C VAL A 50 2.39 8.75 -5.67
N LYS A 51 3.27 9.58 -6.22
CA LYS A 51 4.25 10.32 -5.43
C LYS A 51 3.59 11.29 -4.45
N ALA A 52 2.58 12.04 -4.90
CA ALA A 52 1.84 12.96 -4.03
C ALA A 52 1.18 12.25 -2.85
N MET A 53 0.60 11.06 -3.09
CA MET A 53 0.08 10.21 -2.01
C MET A 53 1.19 9.77 -1.05
N LEU A 54 2.31 9.27 -1.58
CA LEU A 54 3.41 8.75 -0.75
C LEU A 54 4.09 9.81 0.11
N THR A 55 4.17 11.06 -0.35
CA THR A 55 4.79 12.14 0.42
C THR A 55 3.97 12.54 1.66
N GLU A 56 2.67 12.31 1.64
CA GLU A 56 1.76 12.61 2.76
C GLU A 56 1.43 11.37 3.62
N LEU A 57 1.93 10.18 3.24
CA LEU A 57 1.55 8.92 3.88
C LEU A 57 2.32 8.66 5.18
N PRO A 58 1.67 8.61 6.38
CA PRO A 58 2.32 8.16 7.61
C PRO A 58 2.51 6.63 7.56
N LEU A 59 3.67 6.22 7.05
CA LEU A 59 3.95 4.81 6.77
C LEU A 59 3.85 3.90 8.00
N GLN A 60 4.28 4.38 9.17
CA GLN A 60 4.25 3.55 10.38
C GLN A 60 2.80 3.27 10.81
N GLU A 61 1.95 4.30 10.84
CA GLU A 61 0.52 4.14 11.12
C GLU A 61 -0.17 3.23 10.11
N LEU A 62 0.16 3.34 8.81
CA LEU A 62 -0.41 2.45 7.80
C LEU A 62 -0.02 0.98 8.06
N LYS A 63 1.22 0.71 8.45
CA LYS A 63 1.65 -0.66 8.78
C LYS A 63 0.89 -1.22 9.98
N ASP A 64 0.69 -0.40 11.02
CA ASP A 64 -0.03 -0.80 12.22
C ASP A 64 -1.51 -1.05 11.87
N PHE A 65 -2.12 -0.18 11.06
CA PHE A 65 -3.44 -0.39 10.48
C PHE A 65 -3.54 -1.73 9.73
N PHE A 66 -2.56 -2.09 8.89
CA PHE A 66 -2.55 -3.37 8.19
C PHE A 66 -2.39 -4.55 9.16
N LYS A 67 -1.58 -4.43 10.22
CA LYS A 67 -1.43 -5.48 11.23
C LYS A 67 -2.76 -5.81 11.89
N ASP A 68 -3.56 -4.78 12.17
CA ASP A 68 -4.86 -4.93 12.83
C ASP A 68 -5.96 -5.43 11.88
N ASN A 69 -5.91 -5.06 10.60
CA ASN A 69 -7.00 -5.30 9.64
C ASN A 69 -6.75 -6.42 8.62
N LEU A 70 -5.53 -6.95 8.49
CA LEU A 70 -5.23 -7.99 7.49
C LEU A 70 -5.60 -9.41 7.98
N MET A 71 -5.49 -9.65 9.29
CA MET A 71 -5.77 -10.96 9.91
C MET A 71 -7.18 -11.05 10.51
N ALA A 72 -7.79 -9.90 10.82
CA ALA A 72 -9.19 -9.83 11.21
C ALA A 72 -10.02 -9.53 9.94
N PRO A 73 -10.98 -10.39 9.54
CA PRO A 73 -11.97 -10.00 8.57
C PRO A 73 -12.77 -8.86 9.20
N SER A 74 -12.47 -7.62 8.80
CA SER A 74 -13.13 -6.43 9.33
C SER A 74 -14.59 -6.47 8.93
N LEU A 75 -15.46 -7.07 9.76
CA LEU A 75 -16.92 -6.91 9.81
C LEU A 75 -17.62 -6.61 8.45
N GLY A 76 -17.28 -7.35 7.39
CA GLY A 76 -17.85 -7.17 6.04
C GLY A 76 -17.43 -5.90 5.27
N THR A 77 -16.56 -5.05 5.81
CA THR A 77 -16.08 -3.84 5.11
C THR A 77 -14.89 -4.19 4.20
N PRO A 78 -14.93 -3.87 2.90
CA PRO A 78 -13.81 -4.18 2.01
C PRO A 78 -12.59 -3.33 2.37
N MET A 79 -11.40 -3.93 2.32
CA MET A 79 -10.11 -3.25 2.60
C MET A 79 -9.95 -1.93 1.84
N ARG A 80 -10.46 -1.84 0.62
CA ARG A 80 -10.45 -0.60 -0.18
C ARG A 80 -11.20 0.54 0.52
N ALA A 81 -12.35 0.27 1.12
CA ALA A 81 -13.12 1.28 1.84
C ALA A 81 -12.40 1.71 3.13
N LEU A 82 -11.77 0.78 3.84
CA LEU A 82 -10.98 1.10 5.03
C LEU A 82 -9.75 1.96 4.68
N LEU A 83 -9.08 1.67 3.57
CA LEU A 83 -7.97 2.47 3.07
C LEU A 83 -8.40 3.86 2.60
N GLN A 84 -9.59 3.97 2.01
CA GLN A 84 -10.16 5.27 1.64
C GLN A 84 -10.42 6.11 2.89
N ALA A 85 -11.08 5.55 3.91
CA ALA A 85 -11.31 6.24 5.18
C ALA A 85 -9.99 6.63 5.87
N PHE A 86 -8.99 5.74 5.89
CA PHE A 86 -7.67 6.05 6.42
C PHE A 86 -7.02 7.26 5.74
N ALA A 87 -7.17 7.36 4.41
CA ALA A 87 -6.66 8.45 3.62
C ALA A 87 -7.44 9.75 3.85
N ASP A 88 -8.76 9.69 3.86
CA ASP A 88 -9.65 10.83 4.07
C ASP A 88 -9.38 11.47 5.46
N ASP A 89 -9.29 10.65 6.53
CA ASP A 89 -9.02 11.09 7.89
C ASP A 89 -7.68 11.81 8.05
N ARG A 90 -6.72 11.52 7.16
CA ARG A 90 -5.36 12.07 7.17
C ARG A 90 -5.12 13.08 6.05
N SER A 91 -6.14 13.40 5.27
CA SER A 91 -6.03 14.27 4.09
C SER A 91 -4.97 13.81 3.07
N ILE A 92 -4.79 12.49 2.93
CA ILE A 92 -3.87 11.89 1.96
C ILE A 92 -4.53 11.95 0.57
N PRO A 93 -3.87 12.51 -0.47
CA PRO A 93 -4.46 12.62 -1.79
C PRO A 93 -4.50 11.25 -2.50
N LEU A 94 -5.70 10.78 -2.86
CA LEU A 94 -5.93 9.52 -3.60
C LEU A 94 -6.48 9.73 -5.02
#